data_AF-A0A4R4P4D9-F1
#
_entry.id   AF-A0A4R4P4D9-F1
#
_cell.length_a   1.000
_cell.length_b   1.000
_cell.length_c   1.000
_cell.angle_alpha   90.00
_cell.angle_beta   90.00
_cell.angle_gamma   90.00
#
_symmetry.space_group_name_H-M   'P 1'
#
loop_
_entity.id
_entity.type
_entity.pdbx_description
1 polymer ?
#
loop_
_entity_poly.entity_id
_entity_poly.type
_entity_poly.pdbx_seq_one_letter_code
_entity_poly.pdbx_strand_id
1 'polypeptide(L)'
;MSSETGSKNGATDDSADTASTAAVTPPAIGPGVTPPAPPADPAVDDDAEPDGQAGGQVAAGNPGAESAGECALAGCTEPLPMRGRGRPAKYCSKAHADQASRDRRAADAAAVDEPLHQAEALAQQVPAAIGALQAQLTALQDFLTQAQDGALSRVQRAEAEATAAAQAEADADARALAADKARKEAVTAAEAARAAQRAAEQAAARDHAELERVRADTAEAIAAHRDARDAAREAQAIAEAARDAKAAELRDARNAHEQERTRFEATARAQTEQLQALQDELAHTTAALAGTREALAAAHGETRAQLTRAEAAERARDEAIRHGREAAVRAEALERRQPALESAAEQAARQLAAAQNALASRQALCDRLESDLVAARAEAAMQRERAARAEAATVPGRPDGEHAGPGDPQDGRRS
;
A
#
# COMPACT_ATOMS: atom_id res chain seq x y z
N MET A 1 4.88 3.59 28.32
CA MET A 1 4.64 2.15 28.53
C MET A 1 4.95 1.40 27.26
N SER A 2 5.00 0.07 27.31
CA SER A 2 5.66 -0.83 26.36
C SER A 2 5.42 -0.54 24.87
N SER A 3 6.51 -0.54 24.11
CA SER A 3 6.53 -0.57 22.64
C SER A 3 6.89 -1.97 22.17
N GLU A 4 5.94 -2.71 21.59
CA GLU A 4 6.19 -4.05 21.03
C GLU A 4 6.27 -3.98 19.50
N THR A 5 7.50 -3.98 18.97
CA THR A 5 7.76 -4.14 17.53
C THR A 5 7.75 -5.62 17.16
N GLY A 6 6.57 -6.14 16.82
CA GLY A 6 6.37 -7.54 16.42
C GLY A 6 7.05 -7.89 15.09
N SER A 7 8.32 -8.30 15.14
CA SER A 7 9.07 -8.78 13.98
C SER A 7 8.45 -10.05 13.40
N LYS A 8 8.33 -10.13 12.06
CA LYS A 8 7.89 -11.36 11.37
C LYS A 8 8.48 -11.52 9.97
N ASN A 9 9.81 -11.61 9.89
CA ASN A 9 10.50 -12.17 8.73
C ASN A 9 10.24 -13.68 8.66
N GLY A 10 10.07 -14.25 7.45
CA GLY A 10 10.01 -15.70 7.27
C GLY A 10 9.93 -16.11 5.79
N ALA A 11 10.76 -17.11 5.41
CA ALA A 11 10.93 -17.74 4.08
C ALA A 11 11.24 -16.76 2.93
N THR A 12 12.37 -16.81 2.20
CA THR A 12 13.28 -17.89 1.75
C THR A 12 12.69 -18.85 0.71
N ASP A 13 13.55 -19.12 -0.28
CA ASP A 13 13.55 -20.19 -1.27
C ASP A 13 12.41 -20.15 -2.31
N ASP A 14 12.67 -19.89 -3.60
CA ASP A 14 13.62 -20.49 -4.57
C ASP A 14 13.11 -21.82 -5.13
N SER A 15 12.66 -21.77 -6.39
CA SER A 15 12.36 -22.89 -7.28
C SER A 15 12.10 -22.35 -8.68
N ALA A 16 13.15 -22.28 -9.51
CA ALA A 16 12.97 -22.13 -10.94
C ALA A 16 12.58 -23.48 -11.56
N ASP A 17 11.48 -23.53 -12.31
CA ASP A 17 11.09 -24.73 -13.08
C ASP A 17 10.81 -24.36 -14.54
N THR A 18 11.89 -24.23 -15.31
CA THR A 18 11.85 -24.02 -16.76
C THR A 18 11.93 -25.36 -17.49
N ALA A 19 10.79 -26.04 -17.61
CA ALA A 19 10.63 -27.31 -18.31
C ALA A 19 9.46 -27.24 -19.32
N SER A 20 9.50 -27.90 -20.48
CA SER A 20 10.60 -28.56 -21.18
C SER A 20 10.30 -28.59 -22.69
N THR A 21 11.33 -28.48 -23.53
CA THR A 21 11.18 -28.61 -24.99
C THR A 21 10.98 -30.08 -25.40
N ALA A 22 9.80 -30.42 -25.92
CA ALA A 22 9.53 -31.72 -26.53
C ALA A 22 9.12 -31.55 -28.00
N ALA A 23 10.06 -31.77 -28.93
CA ALA A 23 9.76 -31.83 -30.35
C ALA A 23 9.14 -33.19 -30.72
N VAL A 24 7.98 -33.19 -31.37
CA VAL A 24 7.31 -34.41 -31.82
C VAL A 24 7.67 -34.71 -33.28
N THR A 25 8.30 -35.85 -33.51
CA THR A 25 8.76 -36.32 -34.82
C THR A 25 7.58 -36.89 -35.66
N PRO A 26 7.49 -36.60 -36.97
CA PRO A 26 6.51 -37.25 -37.84
C PRO A 26 6.94 -38.70 -38.20
N PRO A 27 6.00 -39.65 -38.31
CA PRO A 27 6.29 -41.01 -38.80
C PRO A 27 6.46 -41.04 -40.33
N ALA A 28 7.20 -42.02 -40.83
CA ALA A 28 7.58 -42.13 -42.24
C ALA A 28 6.83 -43.24 -43.01
N ILE A 29 6.62 -42.98 -44.31
CA ILE A 29 6.66 -43.90 -45.47
C ILE A 29 6.12 -45.34 -45.28
N GLY A 30 5.08 -45.67 -46.05
CA GLY A 30 4.74 -47.05 -46.42
C GLY A 30 4.69 -47.20 -47.96
N PRO A 31 5.53 -48.05 -48.59
CA PRO A 31 5.48 -48.31 -50.02
C PRO A 31 4.53 -49.49 -50.35
N GLY A 32 3.75 -49.36 -51.42
CA GLY A 32 2.83 -50.42 -51.87
C GLY A 32 2.54 -50.31 -53.36
N VAL A 33 3.37 -50.94 -54.19
CA VAL A 33 3.20 -51.03 -55.65
C VAL A 33 3.22 -52.50 -56.05
N THR A 34 2.09 -53.00 -56.55
CA THR A 34 1.95 -54.35 -57.11
C THR A 34 2.01 -54.28 -58.65
N PRO A 35 2.89 -55.04 -59.33
CA PRO A 35 2.89 -55.14 -60.78
C PRO A 35 1.80 -56.09 -61.30
N PRO A 36 1.18 -55.82 -62.47
CA PRO A 36 0.30 -56.76 -63.16
C PRO A 36 1.10 -57.81 -63.96
N ALA A 37 0.44 -58.89 -64.38
CA ALA A 37 1.01 -59.99 -65.17
C ALA A 37 0.87 -59.78 -66.70
N PRO A 38 1.73 -60.41 -67.53
CA PRO A 38 1.64 -60.33 -68.99
C PRO A 38 0.62 -61.33 -69.58
N PRO A 39 0.02 -61.01 -70.74
CA PRO A 39 -0.71 -61.97 -71.60
C PRO A 39 0.24 -62.79 -72.49
N ALA A 40 -0.28 -63.80 -73.18
CA ALA A 40 0.45 -64.76 -74.01
C ALA A 40 0.21 -64.59 -75.53
N ASP A 41 0.99 -65.32 -76.33
CA ASP A 41 1.13 -65.20 -77.79
C ASP A 41 -0.08 -65.64 -78.63
N PRO A 42 -0.19 -65.17 -79.89
CA PRO A 42 -1.19 -65.61 -80.87
C PRO A 42 -0.73 -66.78 -81.76
N ALA A 43 -1.72 -67.33 -82.48
CA ALA A 43 -1.72 -68.47 -83.40
C ALA A 43 -0.52 -68.72 -84.33
N VAL A 44 -0.35 -70.00 -84.67
CA VAL A 44 0.33 -70.51 -85.86
C VAL A 44 -0.76 -70.98 -86.85
N ASP A 45 -0.61 -70.63 -88.14
CA ASP A 45 -1.35 -71.21 -89.27
C ASP A 45 -0.35 -71.44 -90.42
N ASP A 46 -0.56 -72.48 -91.23
CA ASP A 46 0.55 -73.17 -91.92
C ASP A 46 0.27 -73.50 -93.41
N ASP A 47 1.28 -73.22 -94.23
CA ASP A 47 1.61 -73.59 -95.63
C ASP A 47 0.56 -73.65 -96.78
N ALA A 48 1.06 -73.90 -98.00
CA ALA A 48 0.33 -73.81 -99.28
C ALA A 48 0.58 -74.98 -100.28
N GLU A 49 -0.24 -75.03 -101.34
CA GLU A 49 -0.04 -75.79 -102.60
C GLU A 49 0.00 -74.80 -103.79
N PRO A 50 0.22 -75.18 -105.09
CA PRO A 50 0.52 -76.50 -105.70
C PRO A 50 1.69 -76.48 -106.73
N ASP A 51 1.97 -77.59 -107.45
CA ASP A 51 2.53 -77.54 -108.84
C ASP A 51 2.39 -78.86 -109.66
N GLY A 52 2.57 -78.81 -111.01
CA GLY A 52 2.93 -79.97 -111.87
C GLY A 52 2.19 -80.16 -113.23
N GLN A 53 2.91 -80.19 -114.38
CA GLN A 53 2.33 -80.34 -115.75
C GLN A 53 3.30 -80.93 -116.84
N ALA A 54 2.79 -81.65 -117.86
CA ALA A 54 3.50 -82.24 -119.06
C ALA A 54 2.50 -82.49 -120.24
N GLY A 55 2.76 -83.01 -121.48
CA GLY A 55 3.91 -83.59 -122.24
C GLY A 55 3.51 -84.94 -122.93
N GLY A 56 3.86 -85.38 -124.17
CA GLY A 56 4.72 -84.92 -125.30
C GLY A 56 4.45 -85.72 -126.63
N GLN A 57 5.40 -85.83 -127.59
CA GLN A 57 5.29 -86.53 -128.93
C GLN A 57 6.66 -87.19 -129.35
N VAL A 58 6.99 -87.82 -130.53
CA VAL A 58 6.53 -87.85 -131.96
C VAL A 58 6.89 -89.21 -132.66
N ALA A 59 6.82 -89.38 -134.01
CA ALA A 59 7.10 -90.64 -134.77
C ALA A 59 7.68 -90.47 -136.22
N ALA A 60 8.33 -91.50 -136.82
CA ALA A 60 8.88 -91.55 -138.22
C ALA A 60 9.27 -92.99 -138.73
N GLY A 61 9.69 -93.19 -140.01
CA GLY A 61 10.29 -94.47 -140.55
C GLY A 61 10.52 -94.62 -142.09
N ASN A 62 10.87 -95.84 -142.57
CA ASN A 62 10.85 -96.41 -143.97
C ASN A 62 12.20 -96.57 -144.80
N PRO A 63 12.31 -96.98 -146.12
CA PRO A 63 13.01 -98.24 -146.56
C PRO A 63 13.97 -98.17 -147.83
N GLY A 64 14.48 -99.31 -148.39
CA GLY A 64 14.94 -99.41 -149.82
C GLY A 64 16.05 -100.46 -150.22
N ALA A 65 16.11 -100.91 -151.50
CA ALA A 65 17.12 -101.79 -152.18
C ALA A 65 16.89 -101.81 -153.74
N GLU A 66 17.59 -102.46 -154.71
CA GLU A 66 18.83 -103.30 -154.87
C GLU A 66 19.29 -103.32 -156.38
N SER A 67 20.41 -103.99 -156.79
CA SER A 67 20.72 -104.63 -158.13
C SER A 67 22.25 -104.79 -158.47
N ALA A 68 22.61 -105.36 -159.65
CA ALA A 68 23.97 -105.79 -160.06
C ALA A 68 24.34 -105.42 -161.53
N GLY A 69 25.60 -105.42 -161.99
CA GLY A 69 26.88 -105.66 -161.29
C GLY A 69 28.10 -105.66 -162.24
N GLU A 70 28.99 -104.66 -162.10
CA GLU A 70 30.18 -104.43 -162.94
C GLU A 70 31.50 -104.95 -162.30
N CYS A 71 32.66 -104.51 -162.80
CA CYS A 71 33.94 -104.69 -162.10
C CYS A 71 33.88 -104.01 -160.73
N ALA A 72 34.21 -104.73 -159.65
CA ALA A 72 33.91 -104.29 -158.28
C ALA A 72 34.86 -103.20 -157.71
N LEU A 73 35.53 -102.43 -158.57
CA LEU A 73 36.26 -101.20 -158.23
C LEU A 73 35.44 -100.01 -158.78
N ALA A 74 35.09 -99.07 -157.90
CA ALA A 74 34.24 -97.93 -158.26
C ALA A 74 34.81 -97.13 -159.46
N GLY A 75 34.00 -96.94 -160.50
CA GLY A 75 34.39 -96.22 -161.72
C GLY A 75 35.02 -97.08 -162.83
N CYS A 76 35.20 -98.39 -162.64
CA CYS A 76 35.72 -99.28 -163.69
C CYS A 76 34.58 -100.01 -164.42
N THR A 77 34.20 -99.51 -165.60
CA THR A 77 33.15 -100.10 -166.46
C THR A 77 33.65 -101.22 -167.39
N GLU A 78 34.88 -101.71 -167.18
CA GLU A 78 35.55 -102.64 -168.09
C GLU A 78 35.00 -104.07 -167.94
N PRO A 79 34.43 -104.69 -169.00
CA PRO A 79 33.66 -105.92 -168.88
C PRO A 79 34.55 -107.12 -168.51
N LEU A 80 34.12 -107.85 -167.48
CA LEU A 80 34.86 -108.99 -166.93
C LEU A 80 35.04 -110.11 -168.00
N PRO A 81 36.27 -110.52 -168.32
CA PRO A 81 36.52 -111.42 -169.45
C PRO A 81 36.04 -112.83 -169.17
N MET A 82 35.06 -113.31 -169.95
CA MET A 82 34.55 -114.68 -169.82
C MET A 82 35.60 -115.74 -170.19
N ARG A 83 35.92 -116.62 -169.25
CA ARG A 83 36.57 -117.92 -169.49
C ARG A 83 35.80 -119.04 -168.80
N GLY A 84 35.79 -120.22 -169.42
CA GLY A 84 34.92 -121.33 -169.02
C GLY A 84 35.30 -122.02 -167.70
N ARG A 85 34.29 -122.50 -166.98
CA ARG A 85 34.37 -123.35 -165.77
C ARG A 85 35.41 -122.92 -164.72
N GLY A 86 35.25 -121.70 -164.21
CA GLY A 86 35.88 -121.23 -162.97
C GLY A 86 34.93 -120.29 -162.21
N ARG A 87 35.20 -120.05 -160.92
CA ARG A 87 34.47 -119.03 -160.14
C ARG A 87 34.81 -117.65 -160.73
N PRO A 88 33.84 -116.79 -161.08
CA PRO A 88 34.11 -115.54 -161.79
C PRO A 88 35.00 -114.58 -160.97
N ALA A 89 35.92 -113.92 -161.65
CA ALA A 89 36.77 -112.90 -161.04
C ALA A 89 35.95 -111.63 -160.75
N LYS A 90 36.15 -111.01 -159.58
CA LYS A 90 35.46 -109.75 -159.19
C LYS A 90 36.04 -108.48 -159.81
N TYR A 91 37.20 -108.57 -160.44
CA TYR A 91 37.97 -107.42 -160.95
C TYR A 91 38.57 -107.79 -162.32
N CYS A 92 38.57 -106.86 -163.27
CA CYS A 92 39.13 -107.08 -164.62
C CYS A 92 40.67 -107.27 -164.61
N SER A 93 41.36 -106.70 -163.62
CA SER A 93 42.81 -106.78 -163.47
C SER A 93 43.23 -106.97 -162.01
N LYS A 94 44.45 -107.47 -161.77
CA LYS A 94 45.03 -107.56 -160.42
C LYS A 94 45.19 -106.18 -159.79
N ALA A 95 45.60 -105.17 -160.57
CA ALA A 95 45.78 -103.80 -160.08
C ALA A 95 44.50 -103.23 -159.46
N HIS A 96 43.33 -103.55 -160.02
CA HIS A 96 42.04 -103.10 -159.47
C HIS A 96 41.65 -103.84 -158.18
N ALA A 97 42.10 -105.09 -157.98
CA ALA A 97 41.95 -105.79 -156.70
C ALA A 97 42.88 -105.19 -155.62
N ASP A 98 44.11 -104.81 -155.99
CA ASP A 98 45.06 -104.17 -155.07
C ASP A 98 44.62 -102.75 -154.69
N GLN A 99 44.06 -101.96 -155.63
CA GLN A 99 43.48 -100.64 -155.33
C GLN A 99 42.26 -100.77 -154.41
N ALA A 100 41.32 -101.68 -154.72
CA ALA A 100 40.17 -101.97 -153.85
C ALA A 100 40.54 -102.57 -152.47
N SER A 101 41.82 -102.82 -152.19
CA SER A 101 42.36 -103.18 -150.87
C SER A 101 43.00 -101.98 -150.14
N ARG A 102 43.40 -100.93 -150.87
CA ARG A 102 43.82 -99.64 -150.31
C ARG A 102 42.62 -98.81 -149.90
N ASP A 103 41.63 -98.69 -150.79
CA ASP A 103 40.43 -97.87 -150.55
C ASP A 103 39.64 -98.37 -149.33
N ARG A 104 39.55 -99.70 -149.15
CA ARG A 104 38.97 -100.30 -147.94
C ARG A 104 39.76 -99.96 -146.68
N ARG A 105 41.09 -100.07 -146.68
CA ARG A 105 41.91 -99.72 -145.51
C ARG A 105 41.87 -98.22 -145.17
N ALA A 106 41.62 -97.35 -146.15
CA ALA A 106 41.36 -95.93 -145.90
C ALA A 106 39.98 -95.71 -145.26
N ALA A 107 38.94 -96.42 -145.73
CA ALA A 107 37.61 -96.38 -145.13
C ALA A 107 37.56 -96.98 -143.71
N ASP A 108 38.26 -98.11 -143.48
CA ASP A 108 38.36 -98.78 -142.18
C ASP A 108 39.04 -97.89 -141.12
N ALA A 109 40.02 -97.06 -141.52
CA ALA A 109 40.64 -96.07 -140.63
C ALA A 109 39.71 -94.88 -140.33
N ALA A 110 39.10 -94.30 -141.37
CA ALA A 110 38.13 -93.21 -141.21
C ALA A 110 36.92 -93.58 -140.34
N ALA A 111 36.54 -94.87 -140.30
CA ALA A 111 35.48 -95.39 -139.44
C ALA A 111 35.84 -95.48 -137.95
N VAL A 112 37.11 -95.29 -137.56
CA VAL A 112 37.60 -95.41 -136.18
C VAL A 112 38.18 -94.10 -135.65
N ASP A 113 38.92 -93.34 -136.46
CA ASP A 113 39.53 -92.08 -136.03
C ASP A 113 38.48 -90.96 -135.82
N GLU A 114 37.45 -90.89 -136.69
CA GLU A 114 36.36 -89.92 -136.59
C GLU A 114 35.56 -90.03 -135.28
N PRO A 115 35.02 -91.19 -134.87
CA PRO A 115 34.31 -91.30 -133.59
C PRO A 115 35.23 -91.09 -132.37
N LEU A 116 36.54 -91.35 -132.48
CA LEU A 116 37.49 -91.02 -131.42
C LEU A 116 37.70 -89.51 -131.26
N HIS A 117 37.87 -88.77 -132.35
CA HIS A 117 37.94 -87.30 -132.28
C HIS A 117 36.61 -86.67 -131.84
N GLN A 118 35.46 -87.24 -132.20
CA GLN A 118 34.16 -86.78 -131.66
C GLN A 118 34.04 -87.02 -130.15
N ALA A 119 34.50 -88.18 -129.65
CA ALA A 119 34.54 -88.45 -128.22
C ALA A 119 35.55 -87.55 -127.47
N GLU A 120 36.69 -87.24 -128.07
CA GLU A 120 37.72 -86.36 -127.51
C GLU A 120 37.25 -84.89 -127.49
N ALA A 121 36.57 -84.42 -128.54
CA ALA A 121 35.94 -83.11 -128.57
C ALA A 121 34.85 -82.96 -127.49
N LEU A 122 34.01 -84.00 -127.29
CA LEU A 122 33.04 -84.05 -126.18
C LEU A 122 33.75 -84.05 -124.82
N ALA A 123 34.83 -84.82 -124.66
CA ALA A 123 35.62 -84.85 -123.42
C ALA A 123 36.30 -83.50 -123.09
N GLN A 124 36.57 -82.65 -124.09
CA GLN A 124 37.05 -81.28 -123.88
C GLN A 124 35.90 -80.28 -123.60
N GLN A 125 34.72 -80.49 -124.18
CA GLN A 125 33.55 -79.62 -123.96
C GLN A 125 32.86 -79.84 -122.61
N VAL A 126 32.79 -81.08 -122.11
CA VAL A 126 32.11 -81.41 -120.84
C VAL A 126 32.70 -80.67 -119.64
N PRO A 127 34.04 -80.58 -119.42
CA PRO A 127 34.62 -79.78 -118.35
C PRO A 127 34.27 -78.28 -118.44
N ALA A 128 34.20 -77.73 -119.66
CA ALA A 128 33.81 -76.33 -119.87
C ALA A 128 32.32 -76.10 -119.55
N ALA A 129 31.44 -77.03 -119.94
CA ALA A 129 30.02 -77.00 -119.59
C ALA A 129 29.79 -77.16 -118.08
N ILE A 130 30.53 -78.05 -117.41
CA ILE A 130 30.49 -78.22 -115.95
C ILE A 130 31.00 -76.94 -115.26
N GLY A 131 32.10 -76.34 -115.73
CA GLY A 131 32.60 -75.08 -115.19
C GLY A 131 31.62 -73.91 -115.36
N ALA A 132 30.94 -73.83 -116.50
CA ALA A 132 29.88 -72.84 -116.75
C ALA A 132 28.65 -73.06 -115.84
N LEU A 133 28.21 -74.31 -115.67
CA LEU A 133 27.10 -74.66 -114.78
C LEU A 133 27.47 -74.40 -113.31
N GLN A 134 28.70 -74.72 -112.90
CA GLN A 134 29.20 -74.44 -111.56
C GLN A 134 29.28 -72.93 -111.29
N ALA A 135 29.75 -72.13 -112.26
CA ALA A 135 29.74 -70.68 -112.16
C ALA A 135 28.30 -70.11 -112.08
N GLN A 136 27.34 -70.67 -112.81
CA GLN A 136 25.93 -70.30 -112.70
C GLN A 136 25.32 -70.67 -111.34
N LEU A 137 25.66 -71.84 -110.80
CA LEU A 137 25.22 -72.28 -109.47
C LEU A 137 25.84 -71.42 -108.36
N THR A 138 27.13 -71.05 -108.46
CA THR A 138 27.75 -70.10 -107.54
C THR A 138 27.11 -68.71 -107.65
N ALA A 139 26.89 -68.18 -108.86
CA ALA A 139 26.23 -66.90 -109.04
C ALA A 139 24.77 -66.89 -108.52
N LEU A 140 24.05 -68.01 -108.65
CA LEU A 140 22.72 -68.19 -108.06
C LEU A 140 22.79 -68.26 -106.52
N GLN A 141 23.78 -68.97 -105.98
CA GLN A 141 24.01 -69.05 -104.54
C GLN A 141 24.38 -67.68 -103.95
N ASP A 142 25.30 -66.94 -104.58
CA ASP A 142 25.68 -65.58 -104.20
C ASP A 142 24.48 -64.63 -104.25
N PHE A 143 23.63 -64.73 -105.28
CA PHE A 143 22.39 -63.95 -105.39
C PHE A 143 21.37 -64.31 -104.29
N LEU A 144 21.20 -65.60 -103.98
CA LEU A 144 20.32 -66.06 -102.90
C LEU A 144 20.83 -65.62 -101.52
N THR A 145 22.14 -65.68 -101.27
CA THR A 145 22.77 -65.14 -100.05
C THR A 145 22.59 -63.63 -99.96
N GLN A 146 22.84 -62.86 -101.03
CA GLN A 146 22.58 -61.41 -101.05
C GLN A 146 21.10 -61.07 -100.83
N ALA A 147 20.18 -61.86 -101.37
CA ALA A 147 18.75 -61.70 -101.15
C ALA A 147 18.35 -62.03 -99.70
N GLN A 148 18.94 -63.07 -99.11
CA GLN A 148 18.76 -63.48 -97.71
C GLN A 148 19.33 -62.43 -96.74
N ASP A 149 20.58 -62.02 -96.91
CA ASP A 149 21.23 -60.97 -96.10
C ASP A 149 20.47 -59.65 -96.23
N GLY A 150 20.03 -59.29 -97.43
CA GLY A 150 19.18 -58.13 -97.68
C GLY A 150 17.81 -58.22 -97.00
N ALA A 151 17.22 -59.42 -96.90
CA ALA A 151 15.97 -59.65 -96.19
C ALA A 151 16.16 -59.59 -94.66
N LEU A 152 17.17 -60.28 -94.13
CA LEU A 152 17.54 -60.24 -92.72
C LEU A 152 17.89 -58.82 -92.27
N SER A 153 18.64 -58.06 -93.08
CA SER A 153 18.94 -56.65 -92.81
C SER A 153 17.67 -55.78 -92.77
N ARG A 154 16.68 -56.02 -93.65
CA ARG A 154 15.38 -55.32 -93.60
C ARG A 154 14.58 -55.69 -92.35
N VAL A 155 14.57 -56.97 -91.96
CA VAL A 155 13.88 -57.45 -90.74
C VAL A 155 14.53 -56.83 -89.50
N GLN A 156 15.85 -56.95 -89.33
CA GLN A 156 16.60 -56.35 -88.22
C GLN A 156 16.40 -54.83 -88.12
N ARG A 157 16.32 -54.13 -89.27
CA ARG A 157 16.03 -52.68 -89.28
C ARG A 157 14.59 -52.37 -88.86
N ALA A 158 13.62 -53.18 -89.29
CA ALA A 158 12.23 -53.05 -88.87
C ALA A 158 12.03 -53.39 -87.39
N GLU A 159 12.73 -54.39 -86.86
CA GLU A 159 12.77 -54.74 -85.43
C GLU A 159 13.40 -53.62 -84.60
N ALA A 160 14.50 -53.02 -85.08
CA ALA A 160 15.12 -51.85 -84.46
C ALA A 160 14.22 -50.60 -84.49
N GLU A 161 13.52 -50.36 -85.60
CA GLU A 161 12.52 -49.29 -85.72
C GLU A 161 11.32 -49.51 -84.79
N ALA A 162 10.82 -50.75 -84.69
CA ALA A 162 9.69 -51.11 -83.84
C ALA A 162 10.03 -51.05 -82.33
N THR A 163 11.21 -51.53 -81.93
CA THR A 163 11.69 -51.43 -80.54
C THR A 163 11.99 -49.99 -80.13
N ALA A 164 12.55 -49.17 -81.04
CA ALA A 164 12.71 -47.73 -80.82
C ALA A 164 11.36 -46.99 -80.71
N ALA A 165 10.35 -47.37 -81.51
CA ALA A 165 9.00 -46.81 -81.42
C ALA A 165 8.32 -47.18 -80.09
N ALA A 166 8.37 -48.44 -79.68
CA ALA A 166 7.81 -48.91 -78.42
C ALA A 166 8.49 -48.25 -77.20
N GLN A 167 9.82 -48.05 -77.24
CA GLN A 167 10.51 -47.28 -76.19
C GLN A 167 10.09 -45.81 -76.18
N ALA A 168 9.93 -45.18 -77.35
CA ALA A 168 9.50 -43.79 -77.44
C ALA A 168 8.06 -43.57 -76.95
N GLU A 169 7.17 -44.55 -77.12
CA GLU A 169 5.83 -44.59 -76.57
C GLU A 169 5.87 -44.76 -75.04
N ALA A 170 6.63 -45.73 -74.52
CA ALA A 170 6.83 -45.91 -73.08
C ALA A 170 7.44 -44.68 -72.39
N ASP A 171 8.39 -44.00 -73.05
CA ASP A 171 8.98 -42.74 -72.58
C ASP A 171 7.98 -41.56 -72.66
N ALA A 172 7.00 -41.60 -73.58
CA ALA A 172 5.92 -40.61 -73.63
C ALA A 172 4.92 -40.82 -72.47
N ASP A 173 4.50 -42.07 -72.23
CA ASP A 173 3.62 -42.43 -71.12
C ASP A 173 4.26 -42.16 -69.76
N ALA A 174 5.54 -42.49 -69.59
CA ALA A 174 6.29 -42.17 -68.37
C ALA A 174 6.32 -40.65 -68.09
N ARG A 175 6.48 -39.82 -69.15
CA ARG A 175 6.41 -38.36 -69.03
C ARG A 175 4.99 -37.86 -68.75
N ALA A 176 3.97 -38.47 -69.36
CA ALA A 176 2.57 -38.13 -69.09
C ALA A 176 2.20 -38.43 -67.62
N LEU A 177 2.52 -39.62 -67.12
CA LEU A 177 2.31 -40.02 -65.73
C LEU A 177 3.09 -39.13 -64.75
N ALA A 178 4.32 -38.74 -65.08
CA ALA A 178 5.11 -37.80 -64.26
C ALA A 178 4.48 -36.40 -64.22
N ALA A 179 4.02 -35.88 -65.36
CA ALA A 179 3.34 -34.58 -65.43
C ALA A 179 2.01 -34.60 -64.65
N ASP A 180 1.25 -35.68 -64.76
CA ASP A 180 -0.04 -35.83 -64.09
C ASP A 180 0.12 -36.04 -62.57
N LYS A 181 1.20 -36.69 -62.13
CA LYS A 181 1.63 -36.74 -60.73
C LYS A 181 2.01 -35.35 -60.21
N ALA A 182 2.91 -34.64 -60.91
CA ALA A 182 3.33 -33.29 -60.53
C ALA A 182 2.16 -32.31 -60.46
N ARG A 183 1.16 -32.45 -61.36
CA ARG A 183 -0.09 -31.69 -61.33
C ARG A 183 -0.92 -31.98 -60.07
N LYS A 184 -1.06 -33.26 -59.69
CA LYS A 184 -1.78 -33.67 -58.47
C LYS A 184 -1.08 -33.12 -57.21
N GLU A 185 0.25 -33.22 -57.16
CA GLU A 185 1.07 -32.70 -56.05
C GLU A 185 1.02 -31.16 -55.97
N ALA A 186 0.98 -30.45 -57.10
CA ALA A 186 0.81 -29.00 -57.13
C ALA A 186 -0.58 -28.54 -56.65
N VAL A 187 -1.64 -29.30 -56.97
CA VAL A 187 -3.00 -29.03 -56.48
C VAL A 187 -3.09 -29.24 -54.97
N THR A 188 -2.61 -30.38 -54.45
CA THR A 188 -2.67 -30.64 -53.00
C THR A 188 -1.81 -29.66 -52.20
N ALA A 189 -0.64 -29.26 -52.72
CA ALA A 189 0.19 -28.21 -52.14
C ALA A 189 -0.53 -26.83 -52.12
N ALA A 190 -1.22 -26.46 -53.19
CA ALA A 190 -1.99 -25.22 -53.26
C ALA A 190 -3.21 -25.22 -52.32
N GLU A 191 -3.87 -26.38 -52.14
CA GLU A 191 -4.97 -26.54 -51.18
C GLU A 191 -4.47 -26.49 -49.73
N ALA A 192 -3.34 -27.14 -49.43
CA ALA A 192 -2.69 -27.06 -48.13
C ALA A 192 -2.24 -25.64 -47.79
N ALA A 193 -1.66 -24.91 -48.75
CA ALA A 193 -1.27 -23.50 -48.56
C ALA A 193 -2.48 -22.61 -48.28
N ARG A 194 -3.59 -22.79 -49.01
CA ARG A 194 -4.86 -22.07 -48.75
C ARG A 194 -5.49 -22.44 -47.40
N ALA A 195 -5.35 -23.69 -46.95
CA ALA A 195 -5.81 -24.11 -45.63
C ALA A 195 -4.96 -23.47 -44.51
N ALA A 196 -3.64 -23.47 -44.66
CA ALA A 196 -2.71 -22.81 -43.73
C ALA A 196 -2.94 -21.30 -43.66
N GLN A 197 -3.16 -20.62 -44.80
CA GLN A 197 -3.52 -19.20 -44.85
C GLN A 197 -4.79 -18.92 -44.02
N ARG A 198 -5.89 -19.65 -44.29
CA ARG A 198 -7.14 -19.47 -43.54
C ARG A 198 -6.98 -19.77 -42.05
N ALA A 199 -6.16 -20.75 -41.67
CA ALA A 199 -5.86 -21.04 -40.28
C ALA A 199 -5.07 -19.90 -39.59
N ALA A 200 -4.13 -19.28 -40.29
CA ALA A 200 -3.39 -18.11 -39.82
C ALA A 200 -4.28 -16.87 -39.70
N GLU A 201 -5.15 -16.61 -40.68
CA GLU A 201 -6.17 -15.54 -40.64
C GLU A 201 -7.13 -15.74 -39.46
N GLN A 202 -7.57 -16.98 -39.21
CA GLN A 202 -8.41 -17.33 -38.06
C GLN A 202 -7.66 -17.29 -36.72
N ALA A 203 -6.33 -17.47 -36.69
CA ALA A 203 -5.52 -17.22 -35.50
C ALA A 203 -5.46 -15.71 -35.22
N ALA A 204 -4.96 -14.91 -36.17
CA ALA A 204 -4.85 -13.46 -36.03
C ALA A 204 -6.19 -12.77 -35.67
N ALA A 205 -7.32 -13.26 -36.20
CA ALA A 205 -8.64 -12.76 -35.84
C ALA A 205 -9.07 -13.10 -34.39
N ARG A 206 -8.64 -14.26 -33.85
CA ARG A 206 -8.85 -14.61 -32.44
C ARG A 206 -7.93 -13.80 -31.53
N ASP A 207 -6.65 -13.70 -31.88
CA ASP A 207 -5.64 -12.96 -31.13
C ASP A 207 -6.04 -11.46 -31.03
N HIS A 208 -6.54 -10.88 -32.13
CA HIS A 208 -7.09 -9.52 -32.13
C HIS A 208 -8.37 -9.40 -31.26
N ALA A 209 -9.27 -10.38 -31.31
CA ALA A 209 -10.48 -10.37 -30.47
C ALA A 209 -10.17 -10.53 -28.98
N GLU A 210 -9.09 -11.26 -28.63
CA GLU A 210 -8.59 -11.38 -27.26
C GLU A 210 -7.92 -10.08 -26.80
N LEU A 211 -7.09 -9.45 -27.64
CA LEU A 211 -6.48 -8.15 -27.35
C LEU A 211 -7.53 -7.04 -27.14
N GLU A 212 -8.62 -7.01 -27.89
CA GLU A 212 -9.72 -6.05 -27.67
C GLU A 212 -10.50 -6.32 -26.38
N ARG A 213 -10.67 -7.59 -25.97
CA ARG A 213 -11.22 -7.91 -24.64
C ARG A 213 -10.31 -7.41 -23.53
N VAL A 214 -9.02 -7.75 -23.57
CA VAL A 214 -8.05 -7.28 -22.58
C VAL A 214 -8.00 -5.74 -22.53
N ARG A 215 -8.16 -5.04 -23.66
CA ARG A 215 -8.30 -3.56 -23.69
C ARG A 215 -9.58 -3.07 -23.02
N ALA A 216 -10.72 -3.73 -23.24
CA ALA A 216 -11.97 -3.40 -22.58
C ALA A 216 -11.89 -3.66 -21.06
N ASP A 217 -11.47 -4.85 -20.66
CA ASP A 217 -11.34 -5.29 -19.26
C ASP A 217 -10.38 -4.36 -18.47
N THR A 218 -9.25 -3.97 -19.08
CA THR A 218 -8.31 -3.03 -18.45
C THR A 218 -8.83 -1.59 -18.41
N ALA A 219 -9.62 -1.16 -19.41
CA ALA A 219 -10.30 0.14 -19.36
C ALA A 219 -11.37 0.20 -18.26
N GLU A 220 -12.15 -0.87 -18.08
CA GLU A 220 -13.13 -1.00 -16.99
C GLU A 220 -12.44 -1.01 -15.62
N ALA A 221 -11.37 -1.80 -15.45
CA ALA A 221 -10.58 -1.80 -14.21
C ALA A 221 -9.95 -0.42 -13.89
N ILE A 222 -9.51 0.33 -14.90
CA ILE A 222 -9.02 1.70 -14.74
C ILE A 222 -10.15 2.67 -14.35
N ALA A 223 -11.36 2.50 -14.87
CA ALA A 223 -12.54 3.28 -14.48
C ALA A 223 -12.91 2.99 -13.02
N ALA A 224 -13.11 1.73 -12.65
CA ALA A 224 -13.43 1.32 -11.28
C ALA A 224 -12.38 1.81 -10.25
N HIS A 225 -11.09 1.81 -10.61
CA HIS A 225 -10.04 2.35 -9.74
C HIS A 225 -10.12 3.89 -9.60
N ARG A 226 -10.54 4.63 -10.64
CA ARG A 226 -10.77 6.09 -10.53
C ARG A 226 -11.95 6.37 -9.61
N ASP A 227 -13.08 5.71 -9.84
CA ASP A 227 -14.29 5.87 -9.04
C ASP A 227 -14.03 5.54 -7.56
N ALA A 228 -13.30 4.45 -7.28
CA ALA A 228 -12.88 4.10 -5.92
C ALA A 228 -11.93 5.13 -5.28
N ARG A 229 -11.06 5.80 -6.06
CA ARG A 229 -10.19 6.88 -5.56
C ARG A 229 -10.96 8.14 -5.25
N ASP A 230 -11.95 8.49 -6.06
CA ASP A 230 -12.73 9.70 -5.89
C ASP A 230 -13.77 9.56 -4.78
N ALA A 231 -14.38 8.37 -4.62
CA ALA A 231 -15.16 8.01 -3.43
C ALA A 231 -14.29 8.04 -2.14
N ALA A 232 -13.03 7.59 -2.19
CA ALA A 232 -12.12 7.67 -1.05
C ALA A 232 -11.74 9.13 -0.70
N ARG A 233 -11.60 10.01 -1.69
CA ARG A 233 -11.38 11.45 -1.50
C ARG A 233 -12.60 12.14 -0.89
N GLU A 234 -13.80 11.81 -1.34
CA GLU A 234 -15.05 12.31 -0.77
C GLU A 234 -15.22 11.85 0.68
N ALA A 235 -14.99 10.57 0.96
CA ALA A 235 -15.02 10.03 2.32
C ALA A 235 -13.98 10.70 3.24
N GLN A 236 -12.78 11.01 2.74
CA GLN A 236 -11.78 11.79 3.48
C GLN A 236 -12.29 13.20 3.79
N ALA A 237 -12.82 13.92 2.79
CA ALA A 237 -13.33 15.29 2.97
C ALA A 237 -14.50 15.33 3.97
N ILE A 238 -15.40 14.34 3.94
CA ILE A 238 -16.49 14.18 4.92
C ILE A 238 -15.93 13.93 6.32
N ALA A 239 -14.92 13.06 6.47
CA ALA A 239 -14.29 12.77 7.76
C ALA A 239 -13.51 13.96 8.34
N GLU A 240 -12.90 14.79 7.48
CA GLU A 240 -12.22 16.04 7.86
C GLU A 240 -13.24 17.11 8.28
N ALA A 241 -14.29 17.33 7.51
CA ALA A 241 -15.39 18.24 7.88
C ALA A 241 -16.08 17.83 9.20
N ALA A 242 -16.29 16.53 9.42
CA ALA A 242 -16.84 16.01 10.67
C ALA A 242 -15.89 16.21 11.87
N ARG A 243 -14.57 16.06 11.66
CA ARG A 243 -13.55 16.35 12.68
C ARG A 243 -13.55 17.83 13.05
N ASP A 244 -13.59 18.71 12.07
CA ASP A 244 -13.56 20.16 12.28
C ASP A 244 -14.84 20.68 12.93
N ALA A 245 -16.00 20.10 12.59
CA ALA A 245 -17.26 20.35 13.30
C ALA A 245 -17.16 19.95 14.78
N LYS A 246 -16.63 18.77 15.10
CA LYS A 246 -16.42 18.36 16.51
C LYS A 246 -15.32 19.19 17.22
N ALA A 247 -14.34 19.69 16.49
CA ALA A 247 -13.36 20.65 17.02
C ALA A 247 -13.94 22.06 17.25
N ALA A 248 -15.01 22.45 16.53
CA ALA A 248 -15.80 23.65 16.84
C ALA A 248 -16.67 23.42 18.09
N GLU A 249 -17.51 22.37 18.10
CA GLU A 249 -18.35 22.01 19.27
C GLU A 249 -17.55 21.95 20.58
N LEU A 250 -16.37 21.33 20.56
CA LEU A 250 -15.49 21.23 21.74
C LEU A 250 -14.89 22.57 22.17
N ARG A 251 -14.67 23.52 21.27
CA ARG A 251 -14.24 24.89 21.61
C ARG A 251 -15.41 25.66 22.23
N ASP A 252 -16.59 25.59 21.63
CA ASP A 252 -17.77 26.30 22.12
C ASP A 252 -18.22 25.78 23.49
N ALA A 253 -18.19 24.46 23.71
CA ALA A 253 -18.45 23.87 25.01
C ALA A 253 -17.43 24.30 26.10
N ARG A 254 -16.14 24.42 25.75
CA ARG A 254 -15.11 24.96 26.66
C ARG A 254 -15.35 26.43 26.99
N ASN A 255 -15.66 27.24 25.98
CA ASN A 255 -15.96 28.66 26.14
C ASN A 255 -17.21 28.86 27.02
N ALA A 256 -18.25 28.06 26.83
CA ALA A 256 -19.47 28.08 27.65
C ALA A 256 -19.16 27.69 29.11
N HIS A 257 -18.43 26.59 29.34
CA HIS A 257 -18.02 26.16 30.68
C HIS A 257 -17.15 27.21 31.39
N GLU A 258 -16.28 27.93 30.68
CA GLU A 258 -15.49 29.03 31.26
C GLU A 258 -16.35 30.25 31.60
N GLN A 259 -17.37 30.58 30.78
CA GLN A 259 -18.36 31.61 31.09
C GLN A 259 -19.23 31.22 32.31
N GLU A 260 -19.60 29.95 32.45
CA GLU A 260 -20.30 29.45 33.63
C GLU A 260 -19.42 29.50 34.87
N ARG A 261 -18.18 29.00 34.79
CA ARG A 261 -17.21 29.09 35.90
C ARG A 261 -17.01 30.52 36.37
N THR A 262 -16.79 31.47 35.45
CA THR A 262 -16.59 32.89 35.82
C THR A 262 -17.85 33.53 36.40
N ARG A 263 -19.06 33.13 35.96
CA ARG A 263 -20.33 33.52 36.61
C ARG A 263 -20.44 32.95 38.03
N PHE A 264 -20.10 31.68 38.24
CA PHE A 264 -20.13 31.06 39.57
C PHE A 264 -19.09 31.69 40.51
N GLU A 265 -17.86 31.94 40.04
CA GLU A 265 -16.83 32.65 40.81
C GLU A 265 -17.27 34.07 41.18
N ALA A 266 -17.87 34.83 40.25
CA ALA A 266 -18.40 36.17 40.54
C ALA A 266 -19.55 36.13 41.56
N THR A 267 -20.45 35.14 41.44
CA THR A 267 -21.56 34.93 42.39
C THR A 267 -21.04 34.58 43.79
N ALA A 268 -20.05 33.69 43.87
CA ALA A 268 -19.44 33.28 45.14
C ALA A 268 -18.68 34.44 45.82
N ARG A 269 -18.00 35.30 45.05
CA ARG A 269 -17.38 36.54 45.58
C ARG A 269 -18.43 37.49 46.14
N ALA A 270 -19.48 37.80 45.37
CA ALA A 270 -20.58 38.66 45.83
C ALA A 270 -21.28 38.10 47.09
N GLN A 271 -21.47 36.79 47.18
CA GLN A 271 -21.99 36.13 48.40
C GLN A 271 -21.02 36.23 49.58
N THR A 272 -19.71 36.13 49.35
CA THR A 272 -18.68 36.28 50.39
C THR A 272 -18.62 37.72 50.90
N GLU A 273 -18.65 38.70 49.99
CA GLU A 273 -18.72 40.13 50.30
C GLU A 273 -19.99 40.48 51.09
N GLN A 274 -21.14 39.92 50.70
CA GLN A 274 -22.42 40.10 51.41
C GLN A 274 -22.41 39.45 52.81
N LEU A 275 -21.83 38.26 52.96
CA LEU A 275 -21.66 37.61 54.26
C LEU A 275 -20.70 38.39 55.17
N GLN A 276 -19.62 38.95 54.62
CA GLN A 276 -18.71 39.79 55.38
C GLN A 276 -19.40 41.09 55.83
N ALA A 277 -20.12 41.77 54.93
CA ALA A 277 -20.88 42.97 55.29
C ALA A 277 -21.92 42.71 56.41
N LEU A 278 -22.59 41.56 56.39
CA LEU A 278 -23.51 41.13 57.45
C LEU A 278 -22.78 40.78 58.77
N GLN A 279 -21.55 40.27 58.72
CA GLN A 279 -20.72 40.05 59.90
C GLN A 279 -20.23 41.38 60.50
N ASP A 280 -19.84 42.34 59.66
CA ASP A 280 -19.44 43.68 60.09
C ASP A 280 -20.64 44.47 60.68
N GLU A 281 -21.84 44.33 60.08
CA GLU A 281 -23.09 44.89 60.64
C GLU A 281 -23.46 44.22 61.98
N LEU A 282 -23.29 42.90 62.11
CA LEU A 282 -23.50 42.18 63.36
C LEU A 282 -22.49 42.62 64.44
N ALA A 283 -21.22 42.82 64.07
CA ALA A 283 -20.18 43.33 64.96
C ALA A 283 -20.49 44.77 65.41
N HIS A 284 -20.93 45.63 64.49
CA HIS A 284 -21.30 47.01 64.78
C HIS A 284 -22.54 47.09 65.70
N THR A 285 -23.60 46.33 65.39
CA THR A 285 -24.83 46.32 66.20
C THR A 285 -24.62 45.69 67.58
N THR A 286 -23.80 44.64 67.70
CA THR A 286 -23.42 44.08 69.01
C THR A 286 -22.54 45.03 69.83
N ALA A 287 -21.62 45.77 69.20
CA ALA A 287 -20.85 46.82 69.87
C ALA A 287 -21.71 48.00 70.33
N ALA A 288 -22.66 48.46 69.51
CA ALA A 288 -23.64 49.50 69.88
C ALA A 288 -24.58 49.02 71.01
N LEU A 289 -24.95 47.74 71.01
CA LEU A 289 -25.74 47.11 72.07
C LEU A 289 -24.93 46.91 73.37
N ALA A 290 -23.62 46.73 73.29
CA ALA A 290 -22.73 46.79 74.46
C ALA A 290 -22.63 48.22 75.01
N GLY A 291 -22.31 49.21 74.17
CA GLY A 291 -22.19 50.61 74.58
C GLY A 291 -23.48 51.19 75.15
N THR A 292 -24.65 50.81 74.63
CA THR A 292 -25.94 51.22 75.22
C THR A 292 -26.24 50.52 76.56
N ARG A 293 -25.80 49.28 76.76
CA ARG A 293 -25.85 48.61 78.09
C ARG A 293 -24.90 49.27 79.09
N GLU A 294 -23.71 49.66 78.67
CA GLU A 294 -22.74 50.39 79.50
C GLU A 294 -23.27 51.79 79.87
N ALA A 295 -23.83 52.53 78.90
CA ALA A 295 -24.49 53.81 79.15
C ALA A 295 -25.69 53.68 80.10
N LEU A 296 -26.51 52.62 79.98
CA LEU A 296 -27.61 52.33 80.90
C LEU A 296 -27.10 51.98 82.31
N ALA A 297 -26.02 51.19 82.41
CA ALA A 297 -25.39 50.85 83.68
C ALA A 297 -24.76 52.09 84.36
N ALA A 298 -24.13 52.97 83.58
CA ALA A 298 -23.62 54.25 84.03
C ALA A 298 -24.76 55.17 84.51
N ALA A 299 -25.83 55.33 83.73
CA ALA A 299 -27.02 56.10 84.11
C ALA A 299 -27.66 55.56 85.40
N HIS A 300 -27.83 54.23 85.55
CA HIS A 300 -28.28 53.63 86.80
C HIS A 300 -27.27 53.80 87.96
N GLY A 301 -25.97 53.91 87.67
CA GLY A 301 -24.94 54.30 88.64
C GLY A 301 -25.13 55.75 89.10
N GLU A 302 -25.30 56.68 88.16
CA GLU A 302 -25.57 58.09 88.43
C GLU A 302 -26.88 58.31 89.17
N THR A 303 -27.98 57.66 88.78
CA THR A 303 -29.26 57.73 89.51
C THR A 303 -29.10 57.24 90.94
N ARG A 304 -28.39 56.13 91.18
CA ARG A 304 -28.09 55.67 92.55
C ARG A 304 -27.19 56.66 93.30
N ALA A 305 -26.21 57.28 92.64
CA ALA A 305 -25.36 58.32 93.22
C ALA A 305 -26.12 59.64 93.47
N GLN A 306 -27.18 59.93 92.73
CA GLN A 306 -28.08 61.07 92.95
C GLN A 306 -29.03 60.78 94.12
N LEU A 307 -29.63 59.57 94.17
CA LEU A 307 -30.47 59.12 95.29
C LEU A 307 -29.70 59.11 96.61
N THR A 308 -28.50 58.52 96.66
CA THR A 308 -27.69 58.53 97.90
C THR A 308 -27.23 59.94 98.30
N ARG A 309 -27.01 60.85 97.34
CA ARG A 309 -26.78 62.28 97.63
C ARG A 309 -28.04 62.97 98.16
N ALA A 310 -29.22 62.65 97.63
CA ALA A 310 -30.49 63.18 98.11
C ALA A 310 -30.80 62.67 99.53
N GLU A 311 -30.70 61.37 99.78
CA GLU A 311 -30.82 60.77 101.11
C GLU A 311 -29.81 61.34 102.10
N ALA A 312 -28.57 61.62 101.68
CA ALA A 312 -27.57 62.24 102.53
C ALA A 312 -27.91 63.71 102.84
N ALA A 313 -28.45 64.45 101.87
CA ALA A 313 -28.94 65.81 102.08
C ALA A 313 -30.21 65.86 102.96
N GLU A 314 -31.11 64.88 102.84
CA GLU A 314 -32.27 64.73 103.73
C GLU A 314 -31.84 64.36 105.14
N ARG A 315 -30.93 63.40 105.31
CA ARG A 315 -30.35 63.07 106.62
C ARG A 315 -29.63 64.27 107.24
N ALA A 316 -28.83 65.02 106.47
CA ALA A 316 -28.17 66.23 106.95
C ALA A 316 -29.17 67.35 107.30
N ARG A 317 -30.27 67.48 106.55
CA ARG A 317 -31.38 68.40 106.86
C ARG A 317 -32.10 68.00 108.15
N ASP A 318 -32.43 66.73 108.33
CA ASP A 318 -33.12 66.25 109.53
C ASP A 318 -32.21 66.32 110.77
N GLU A 319 -30.90 66.11 110.59
CA GLU A 319 -29.88 66.31 111.62
C GLU A 319 -29.70 67.78 111.96
N ALA A 320 -29.71 68.68 110.97
CA ALA A 320 -29.74 70.13 111.20
C ALA A 320 -31.05 70.59 111.89
N ILE A 321 -32.20 69.99 111.57
CA ILE A 321 -33.46 70.23 112.28
C ILE A 321 -33.39 69.70 113.72
N ARG A 322 -32.76 68.54 113.95
CA ARG A 322 -32.56 67.96 115.28
C ARG A 322 -31.65 68.86 116.12
N HIS A 323 -30.49 69.24 115.61
CA HIS A 323 -29.58 70.17 116.26
C HIS A 323 -30.19 71.57 116.43
N GLY A 324 -31.04 72.02 115.51
CA GLY A 324 -31.83 73.26 115.64
C GLY A 324 -32.82 73.19 116.79
N ARG A 325 -33.53 72.06 116.96
CA ARG A 325 -34.41 71.81 118.13
C ARG A 325 -33.61 71.70 119.43
N GLU A 326 -32.48 71.00 119.43
CA GLU A 326 -31.57 70.93 120.59
C GLU A 326 -30.97 72.30 120.93
N ALA A 327 -30.71 73.15 119.94
CA ALA A 327 -30.26 74.53 120.13
C ALA A 327 -31.38 75.41 120.69
N ALA A 328 -32.62 75.28 120.19
CA ALA A 328 -33.79 75.96 120.73
C ALA A 328 -34.07 75.56 122.20
N VAL A 329 -34.03 74.26 122.52
CA VAL A 329 -34.17 73.77 123.92
C VAL A 329 -33.03 74.27 124.80
N ARG A 330 -31.80 74.41 124.28
CA ARG A 330 -30.69 75.05 124.99
C ARG A 330 -30.87 76.55 125.16
N ALA A 331 -31.44 77.25 124.18
CA ALA A 331 -31.79 78.67 124.27
C ALA A 331 -32.89 78.90 125.33
N GLU A 332 -34.00 78.15 125.29
CA GLU A 332 -35.04 78.20 126.32
C GLU A 332 -34.48 77.87 127.72
N ALA A 333 -33.55 76.92 127.83
CA ALA A 333 -32.91 76.59 129.11
C ALA A 333 -31.97 77.70 129.62
N LEU A 334 -31.46 78.57 128.73
CA LEU A 334 -30.70 79.77 129.08
C LEU A 334 -31.64 80.94 129.42
N GLU A 335 -32.69 81.18 128.63
CA GLU A 335 -33.73 82.18 128.91
C GLU A 335 -34.41 81.92 130.26
N ARG A 336 -34.71 80.67 130.61
CA ARG A 336 -35.25 80.30 131.94
C ARG A 336 -34.25 80.46 133.08
N ARG A 337 -32.94 80.50 132.79
CA ARG A 337 -31.87 80.78 133.78
C ARG A 337 -31.57 82.27 133.92
N GLN A 338 -31.80 83.07 132.88
CA GLN A 338 -31.53 84.51 132.87
C GLN A 338 -32.22 85.26 134.03
N PRO A 339 -33.53 85.15 134.30
CA PRO A 339 -34.16 85.88 135.42
C PRO A 339 -33.70 85.37 136.80
N ALA A 340 -33.22 84.12 136.89
CA ALA A 340 -32.62 83.60 138.13
C ALA A 340 -31.22 84.18 138.38
N LEU A 341 -30.45 84.48 137.32
CA LEU A 341 -29.16 85.16 137.41
C LEU A 341 -29.33 86.68 137.62
N GLU A 342 -30.29 87.31 136.95
CA GLU A 342 -30.60 88.75 137.12
C GLU A 342 -31.12 89.04 138.53
N SER A 343 -32.02 88.23 139.07
CA SER A 343 -32.49 88.39 140.46
C SER A 343 -31.39 88.12 141.50
N ALA A 344 -30.44 87.21 141.23
CA ALA A 344 -29.26 87.03 142.06
C ALA A 344 -28.31 88.23 141.99
N ALA A 345 -28.11 88.80 140.80
CA ALA A 345 -27.29 90.00 140.59
C ALA A 345 -27.90 91.23 141.27
N GLU A 346 -29.23 91.42 141.19
CA GLU A 346 -29.93 92.46 141.95
C GLU A 346 -29.80 92.27 143.47
N GLN A 347 -29.90 91.04 143.99
CA GLN A 347 -29.69 90.79 145.41
C GLN A 347 -28.25 91.14 145.85
N ALA A 348 -27.25 90.78 145.05
CA ALA A 348 -25.86 91.17 145.30
C ALA A 348 -25.66 92.70 145.25
N ALA A 349 -26.28 93.39 144.28
CA ALA A 349 -26.21 94.85 144.17
C ALA A 349 -26.88 95.55 145.38
N ARG A 350 -28.04 95.07 145.83
CA ARG A 350 -28.73 95.57 147.03
C ARG A 350 -27.90 95.35 148.30
N GLN A 351 -27.24 94.20 148.43
CA GLN A 351 -26.31 93.91 149.53
C GLN A 351 -25.07 94.81 149.51
N LEU A 352 -24.49 95.05 148.33
CA LEU A 352 -23.35 95.95 148.15
C LEU A 352 -23.70 97.40 148.53
N ALA A 353 -24.86 97.90 148.08
CA ALA A 353 -25.36 99.23 148.45
C ALA A 353 -25.63 99.36 149.96
N ALA A 354 -26.17 98.32 150.60
CA ALA A 354 -26.34 98.29 152.06
C ALA A 354 -24.99 98.35 152.80
N ALA A 355 -23.99 97.58 152.34
CA ALA A 355 -22.64 97.60 152.89
C ALA A 355 -21.94 98.96 152.70
N GLN A 356 -22.09 99.59 151.53
CA GLN A 356 -21.56 100.93 151.25
C GLN A 356 -22.19 102.01 152.15
N ASN A 357 -23.52 101.97 152.35
CA ASN A 357 -24.19 102.87 153.28
C ASN A 357 -23.75 102.65 154.74
N ALA A 358 -23.51 101.40 155.15
CA ALA A 358 -22.97 101.06 156.47
C ALA A 358 -21.51 101.52 156.66
N LEU A 359 -20.73 101.65 155.57
CA LEU A 359 -19.35 102.15 155.59
C LEU A 359 -19.32 103.68 155.59
N ALA A 360 -20.12 104.34 154.77
CA ALA A 360 -20.23 105.81 154.72
C ALA A 360 -20.76 106.41 156.03
N SER A 361 -21.75 105.75 156.66
CA SER A 361 -22.24 106.16 158.00
C SER A 361 -21.22 105.94 159.11
N ARG A 362 -20.28 104.99 158.94
CA ARG A 362 -19.11 104.81 159.81
C ARG A 362 -18.08 105.94 159.61
N GLN A 363 -17.80 106.30 158.37
CA GLN A 363 -16.89 107.40 158.04
C GLN A 363 -17.40 108.74 158.59
N ALA A 364 -18.67 109.09 158.35
CA ALA A 364 -19.27 110.30 158.91
C ALA A 364 -19.28 110.38 160.45
N LEU A 365 -19.13 109.22 161.14
CA LEU A 365 -18.97 109.13 162.59
C LEU A 365 -17.50 109.35 162.99
N CYS A 366 -16.54 108.80 162.23
CA CYS A 366 -15.11 109.09 162.38
C CYS A 366 -14.80 110.57 162.14
N ASP A 367 -15.29 111.16 161.04
CA ASP A 367 -15.07 112.57 160.67
C ASP A 367 -15.56 113.52 161.78
N ARG A 368 -16.70 113.18 162.40
CA ARG A 368 -17.25 113.92 163.55
C ARG A 368 -16.37 113.79 164.78
N LEU A 369 -15.95 112.58 165.14
CA LEU A 369 -15.04 112.34 166.27
C LEU A 369 -13.66 112.99 166.06
N GLU A 370 -13.17 113.08 164.83
CA GLU A 370 -11.92 113.76 164.50
C GLU A 370 -12.06 115.29 164.59
N SER A 371 -13.18 115.85 164.13
CA SER A 371 -13.54 117.26 164.37
C SER A 371 -13.63 117.58 165.87
N ASP A 372 -14.29 116.73 166.66
CA ASP A 372 -14.40 116.90 168.12
C ASP A 372 -13.03 116.79 168.81
N LEU A 373 -12.14 115.91 168.34
CA LEU A 373 -10.76 115.82 168.82
C LEU A 373 -9.89 117.03 168.44
N VAL A 374 -10.11 117.63 167.27
CA VAL A 374 -9.42 118.88 166.87
C VAL A 374 -9.91 120.05 167.74
N ALA A 375 -11.22 120.15 168.00
CA ALA A 375 -11.77 121.14 168.91
C ALA A 375 -11.20 120.99 170.35
N ALA A 376 -11.24 119.77 170.91
CA ALA A 376 -10.69 119.49 172.23
C ALA A 376 -9.17 119.76 172.32
N ARG A 377 -8.41 119.53 171.23
CA ARG A 377 -6.99 119.89 171.15
C ARG A 377 -6.77 121.40 171.10
N ALA A 378 -7.61 122.16 170.41
CA ALA A 378 -7.55 123.63 170.40
C ALA A 378 -7.88 124.24 171.77
N GLU A 379 -8.88 123.72 172.48
CA GLU A 379 -9.19 124.12 173.85
C GLU A 379 -8.07 123.74 174.84
N ALA A 380 -7.53 122.52 174.74
CA ALA A 380 -6.38 122.10 175.54
C ALA A 380 -5.11 122.93 175.24
N ALA A 381 -4.92 123.39 174.00
CA ALA A 381 -3.85 124.32 173.66
C ALA A 381 -4.07 125.70 174.30
N MET A 382 -5.29 126.26 174.23
CA MET A 382 -5.62 127.52 174.92
C MET A 382 -5.48 127.44 176.45
N GLN A 383 -5.76 126.29 177.08
CA GLN A 383 -5.51 126.10 178.51
C GLN A 383 -4.00 126.02 178.80
N ARG A 384 -3.23 125.26 178.01
CA ARG A 384 -1.76 125.17 178.15
C ARG A 384 -1.07 126.51 177.92
N GLU A 385 -1.54 127.35 177.01
CA GLU A 385 -0.95 128.67 176.77
C GLU A 385 -1.17 129.62 177.96
N ARG A 386 -2.32 129.53 178.64
CA ARG A 386 -2.58 130.27 179.89
C ARG A 386 -1.70 129.77 181.04
N ALA A 387 -1.48 128.47 181.15
CA ALA A 387 -0.59 127.87 182.15
C ALA A 387 0.89 128.22 181.89
N ALA A 388 1.37 128.08 180.65
CA ALA A 388 2.77 128.34 180.30
C ALA A 388 3.19 129.80 180.55
N ARG A 389 2.26 130.76 180.37
CA ARG A 389 2.47 132.18 180.71
C ARG A 389 2.53 132.46 182.22
N ALA A 390 2.15 131.50 183.08
CA ALA A 390 2.27 131.60 184.54
C ALA A 390 3.53 130.93 185.10
N GLU A 391 4.04 129.89 184.45
CA GLU A 391 5.11 129.03 185.02
C GLU A 391 6.50 129.23 184.38
N ALA A 392 6.59 129.77 183.16
CA ALA A 392 7.85 129.98 182.43
C ALA A 392 8.71 131.16 182.94
N ALA A 393 8.68 131.44 184.25
CA ALA A 393 9.43 132.53 184.88
C ALA A 393 10.60 132.08 185.79
N THR A 394 10.67 130.82 186.27
CA THR A 394 11.91 130.14 186.74
C THR A 394 11.68 128.64 187.13
N VAL A 395 11.60 127.69 186.19
CA VAL A 395 11.66 126.22 186.50
C VAL A 395 12.30 125.42 185.34
N PRO A 396 13.20 124.43 185.58
CA PRO A 396 13.77 123.53 184.55
C PRO A 396 13.35 122.03 184.66
N GLY A 397 13.39 121.25 183.57
CA GLY A 397 13.17 119.78 183.58
C GLY A 397 13.41 119.02 182.26
N ARG A 398 13.94 117.78 182.36
CA ARG A 398 14.11 116.69 181.32
C ARG A 398 12.87 115.76 181.30
N PRO A 399 12.79 114.59 180.60
CA PRO A 399 13.66 113.89 179.59
C PRO A 399 12.93 113.58 178.24
N ASP A 400 13.54 113.18 177.10
CA ASP A 400 14.17 111.91 176.60
C ASP A 400 13.25 110.69 176.28
N GLY A 401 13.55 109.97 175.17
CA GLY A 401 12.99 108.65 174.72
C GLY A 401 12.29 108.69 173.33
N GLU A 402 12.55 107.87 172.28
CA GLU A 402 12.92 106.44 172.07
C GLU A 402 11.72 105.44 172.18
N HIS A 403 11.55 104.35 171.40
CA HIS A 403 12.23 103.81 170.19
C HIS A 403 11.34 102.74 169.46
N ALA A 404 11.83 102.21 168.32
CA ALA A 404 11.53 100.88 167.72
C ALA A 404 10.14 100.54 167.09
N GLY A 405 10.13 99.47 166.27
CA GLY A 405 8.95 98.80 165.65
C GLY A 405 8.59 97.50 166.40
N PRO A 406 8.29 96.33 165.77
CA PRO A 406 8.18 95.98 164.32
C PRO A 406 6.87 95.19 164.02
N GLY A 407 6.75 94.46 162.88
CA GLY A 407 5.89 93.25 162.85
C GLY A 407 5.10 92.91 161.56
N ASP A 408 5.38 91.70 161.06
CA ASP A 408 4.63 90.77 160.17
C ASP A 408 3.24 90.36 160.80
N PRO A 409 2.34 89.50 160.21
CA PRO A 409 2.55 88.56 159.09
C PRO A 409 1.37 88.19 158.12
N GLN A 410 1.74 87.39 157.10
CA GLN A 410 1.05 86.19 156.51
C GLN A 410 -0.34 86.21 155.80
N ASP A 411 -0.39 85.36 154.75
CA ASP A 411 -1.47 84.52 154.19
C ASP A 411 -2.86 85.11 153.79
N GLY A 412 -3.54 84.62 152.74
CA GLY A 412 -3.12 83.64 151.72
C GLY A 412 -4.28 82.88 151.02
N ARG A 413 -3.92 82.11 149.97
CA ARG A 413 -4.65 81.01 149.29
C ARG A 413 -5.78 81.28 148.26
N ARG A 414 -5.51 80.76 147.04
CA ARG A 414 -6.36 79.88 146.18
C ARG A 414 -7.60 80.48 145.49
N SER A 415 -7.87 80.15 144.21
CA SER A 415 -7.15 79.34 143.22
C SER A 415 -7.36 79.89 141.82
#